data_AF-A0A0Q9TNU2-F1
#
_entry.id   AF-A0A0Q9TNU2-F1
#
_cell.length_a   1.000
_cell.length_b   1.000
_cell.length_c   1.000
_cell.angle_alpha   90.00
_cell.angle_beta   90.00
_cell.angle_gamma   90.00
#
_symmetry.space_group_name_H-M   'P 1'
#
loop_
_entity.id
_entity.type
_entity.pdbx_description
1 polymer ?
#
loop_
_entity_poly.entity_id
_entity_poly.type
_entity_poly.pdbx_seq_one_letter_code
_entity_poly.pdbx_strand_id
1 'polypeptide(L)'
;MKPALLVASLVLVGGSAVACGGGGASGAPTDASEKDFCEGYQSLFSDMSGMTEASDKEIITKIKDWGTAMQDTGTPEDISDDARAGFETTMSLIDDLDEDAKQADFEKLDDDLTKDETAQVDAFDTYTTDTCGSVMDNMEPPELPSSETPAPEESPTQ
;
A
#
# COMPACT_ATOMS: atom_id res chain seq x y z
N MET A 1 -6.14 -4.99 54.78
CA MET A 1 -5.81 -4.45 53.44
C MET A 1 -4.46 -4.98 53.01
N LYS A 2 -4.42 -5.78 51.93
CA LYS A 2 -3.34 -6.01 50.95
C LYS A 2 -3.84 -7.11 50.00
N PRO A 3 -3.83 -6.85 48.69
CA PRO A 3 -2.90 -7.64 47.89
C PRO A 3 -2.03 -6.75 47.00
N ALA A 4 -0.77 -7.16 46.91
CA ALA A 4 0.25 -6.60 46.05
C ALA A 4 -0.08 -6.90 44.59
N LEU A 5 -0.09 -5.86 43.75
CA LEU A 5 -0.05 -5.98 42.30
C LEU A 5 1.41 -5.90 41.87
N LEU A 6 1.86 -6.95 41.19
CA LEU A 6 3.16 -7.01 40.55
C LEU A 6 3.17 -6.11 39.32
N VAL A 7 4.12 -5.18 39.32
CA VAL A 7 4.47 -4.29 38.24
C VAL A 7 5.27 -5.09 37.21
N ALA A 8 4.73 -5.22 35.99
CA ALA A 8 5.50 -5.57 34.81
C ALA A 8 5.58 -4.31 33.93
N SER A 9 6.68 -3.58 34.07
CA SER A 9 7.03 -2.45 33.23
C SER A 9 7.57 -2.95 31.90
N LEU A 10 6.81 -2.78 30.82
CA LEU A 10 7.35 -2.64 29.47
C LEU A 10 7.21 -1.17 29.10
N VAL A 11 8.32 -0.46 29.25
CA VAL A 11 8.52 0.87 28.66
C VAL A 11 8.87 0.63 27.20
N LEU A 12 7.99 1.02 26.29
CA LEU A 12 8.35 1.32 24.91
C LEU A 12 8.05 2.81 24.67
N VAL A 13 9.11 3.45 24.21
CA VAL A 13 9.32 4.89 24.09
C VAL A 13 8.79 5.36 22.74
N GLY A 14 8.10 6.50 22.72
CA GLY A 14 8.10 7.41 21.58
C GLY A 14 7.02 7.19 20.53
N GLY A 15 6.06 8.12 20.48
CA GLY A 15 4.99 8.20 19.49
C GLY A 15 3.97 9.24 19.93
N SER A 16 4.43 10.45 20.24
CA SER A 16 3.55 11.55 20.64
C SER A 16 2.84 12.11 19.41
N ALA A 17 1.51 12.09 19.46
CA ALA A 17 0.55 12.83 18.65
C ALA A 17 0.08 12.22 17.31
N VAL A 18 -0.67 11.12 17.38
CA VAL A 18 -1.90 11.03 16.56
C VAL A 18 -3.05 11.57 17.41
N ALA A 19 -3.37 12.84 17.18
CA ALA A 19 -4.42 13.55 17.88
C ALA A 19 -5.51 13.93 16.89
N CYS A 20 -6.24 12.93 16.36
CA CYS A 20 -7.67 13.00 16.08
C CYS A 20 -8.19 11.59 15.75
N GLY A 21 -9.16 11.09 16.53
CA GLY A 21 -10.16 10.10 16.10
C GLY A 21 -9.74 8.68 15.70
N GLY A 22 -10.08 7.69 16.53
CA GLY A 22 -10.50 6.35 16.04
C GLY A 22 -9.38 5.37 15.69
N GLY A 23 -9.13 4.41 16.56
CA GLY A 23 -8.20 3.32 16.27
C GLY A 23 -8.67 2.48 15.07
N GLY A 24 -7.77 2.26 14.11
CA GLY A 24 -8.00 1.34 12.99
C GLY A 24 -6.74 0.61 12.54
N ALA A 25 -5.61 1.31 12.37
CA ALA A 25 -4.45 0.72 11.70
C ALA A 25 -3.21 0.50 12.58
N SER A 26 -3.04 1.21 13.71
CA SER A 26 -1.89 1.04 14.62
C SER A 26 -1.83 -0.30 15.38
N GLY A 27 -2.67 -1.26 14.99
CA GLY A 27 -2.64 -2.64 15.48
C GLY A 27 -2.53 -3.68 14.37
N ALA A 28 -2.34 -3.28 13.11
CA ALA A 28 -2.18 -4.24 12.01
C ALA A 28 -0.92 -5.10 12.27
N PRO A 29 -0.91 -6.40 11.90
CA PRO A 29 0.25 -7.26 12.07
C PRO A 29 1.52 -6.69 11.43
N THR A 30 2.68 -7.14 11.91
CA THR A 30 4.00 -6.68 11.42
C THR A 30 4.86 -7.82 10.88
N ASP A 31 4.30 -9.03 10.85
CA ASP A 31 4.95 -10.28 10.47
C ASP A 31 4.40 -10.85 9.15
N ALA A 32 3.75 -10.01 8.34
CA ALA A 32 3.29 -10.43 7.02
C ALA A 32 4.49 -10.81 6.15
N SER A 33 4.35 -11.84 5.32
CA SER A 33 5.37 -12.05 4.29
C SER A 33 5.25 -10.97 3.21
N GLU A 34 6.35 -10.55 2.59
CA GLU A 34 6.33 -9.64 1.43
C GLU A 34 5.35 -10.14 0.34
N LYS A 35 5.32 -11.47 0.14
CA LYS A 35 4.41 -12.10 -0.82
C LYS A 35 2.94 -11.87 -0.46
N ASP A 36 2.54 -12.14 0.78
CA ASP A 36 1.13 -11.99 1.19
C ASP A 36 0.73 -10.50 1.17
N PHE A 37 1.63 -9.63 1.62
CA PHE A 37 1.44 -8.18 1.56
C PHE A 37 1.24 -7.70 0.11
N CYS A 38 2.12 -8.11 -0.82
CA CYS A 38 2.03 -7.69 -2.21
C CYS A 38 0.84 -8.30 -2.95
N GLU A 39 0.45 -9.54 -2.66
CA GLU A 39 -0.79 -10.13 -3.17
C GLU A 39 -2.01 -9.34 -2.68
N GLY A 40 -2.04 -8.96 -1.40
CA GLY A 40 -3.05 -8.07 -0.85
C GLY A 40 -3.08 -6.71 -1.55
N TYR A 41 -1.92 -6.05 -1.69
CA TYR A 41 -1.80 -4.74 -2.32
C TYR A 41 -2.28 -4.76 -3.78
N GLN A 42 -1.88 -5.78 -4.56
CA GLN A 42 -2.24 -5.91 -5.98
C GLN A 42 -3.69 -6.39 -6.20
N SER A 43 -4.32 -6.95 -5.18
CA SER A 43 -5.71 -7.42 -5.28
C SER A 43 -6.69 -6.29 -5.62
N LEU A 44 -6.44 -5.07 -5.15
CA LEU A 44 -7.28 -3.91 -5.47
C LEU A 44 -7.32 -3.64 -6.98
N PHE A 45 -6.16 -3.63 -7.63
CA PHE A 45 -6.06 -3.41 -9.08
C PHE A 45 -6.77 -4.52 -9.86
N SER A 46 -6.63 -5.77 -9.40
CA SER A 46 -7.30 -6.92 -10.00
C SER A 46 -8.82 -6.80 -9.89
N ASP A 47 -9.33 -6.46 -8.71
CA ASP A 47 -10.75 -6.25 -8.45
C ASP A 47 -11.32 -5.09 -9.27
N MET A 48 -10.58 -3.98 -9.36
CA MET A 48 -10.99 -2.78 -10.09
C MET A 48 -10.94 -2.95 -11.62
N SER A 49 -10.06 -3.80 -12.15
CA SER A 49 -9.90 -4.00 -13.60
C SER A 49 -11.17 -4.51 -14.31
N GLY A 50 -12.05 -5.20 -13.58
CA GLY A 50 -13.33 -5.70 -14.08
C GLY A 50 -14.51 -4.74 -13.92
N MET A 51 -14.30 -3.57 -13.32
CA MET A 51 -15.37 -2.68 -12.82
C MET A 51 -15.64 -1.48 -13.71
N THR A 52 -15.56 -1.64 -15.03
CA THR A 52 -15.69 -0.52 -15.99
C THR A 52 -17.07 0.15 -16.00
N GLU A 53 -18.11 -0.51 -15.48
CA GLU A 53 -19.48 0.04 -15.35
C GLU A 53 -19.97 0.06 -13.89
N ALA A 54 -19.08 -0.09 -12.92
CA ALA A 54 -19.44 -0.05 -11.50
C ALA A 54 -19.85 1.38 -11.09
N SER A 55 -20.82 1.47 -10.18
CA SER A 55 -21.17 2.73 -9.54
C SER A 55 -20.08 3.18 -8.56
N ASP A 56 -20.04 4.48 -8.24
CA ASP A 56 -19.11 5.02 -7.22
C ASP A 56 -19.20 4.21 -5.92
N LYS A 57 -20.42 3.87 -5.48
CA LYS A 57 -20.64 3.10 -4.25
C LYS A 57 -20.02 1.70 -4.29
N GLU A 58 -20.09 1.02 -5.42
CA GLU A 58 -19.45 -0.30 -5.60
C GLU A 58 -17.92 -0.17 -5.53
N ILE A 59 -17.37 0.89 -6.14
CA ILE A 59 -15.95 1.22 -6.06
C ILE A 59 -15.52 1.54 -4.63
N ILE A 60 -16.26 2.39 -3.90
CA ILE A 60 -15.98 2.70 -2.49
C ILE A 60 -15.97 1.41 -1.67
N THR A 61 -17.02 0.59 -1.80
CA THR A 61 -17.15 -0.67 -1.05
C THR A 61 -15.92 -1.55 -1.27
N LYS A 62 -15.44 -1.64 -2.51
CA LYS A 62 -14.26 -2.43 -2.86
C LYS A 62 -12.95 -1.89 -2.28
N ILE A 63 -12.79 -0.57 -2.27
CA ILE A 63 -11.63 0.07 -1.63
C ILE A 63 -11.66 -0.18 -0.12
N LYS A 64 -12.82 -0.09 0.53
CA LYS A 64 -12.96 -0.36 1.98
C LYS A 64 -12.73 -1.84 2.34
N ASP A 65 -13.26 -2.76 1.54
CA ASP A 65 -13.01 -4.20 1.69
C ASP A 65 -11.52 -4.51 1.56
N TRP A 66 -10.85 -3.89 0.58
CA TRP A 66 -9.41 -4.00 0.40
C TRP A 66 -8.64 -3.43 1.59
N GLY A 67 -8.99 -2.23 2.07
CA GLY A 67 -8.36 -1.63 3.24
C GLY A 67 -8.45 -2.53 4.47
N THR A 68 -9.61 -3.13 4.71
CA THR A 68 -9.82 -4.10 5.79
C THR A 68 -8.91 -5.33 5.63
N ALA A 69 -8.85 -5.91 4.42
CA ALA A 69 -8.00 -7.07 4.15
C ALA A 69 -6.50 -6.77 4.32
N MET A 70 -6.07 -5.56 3.95
CA MET A 70 -4.71 -5.08 4.14
C MET A 70 -4.40 -4.88 5.63
N GLN A 71 -5.30 -4.30 6.42
CA GLN A 71 -5.15 -4.17 7.88
C GLN A 71 -5.03 -5.53 8.57
N ASP A 72 -5.81 -6.52 8.14
CA ASP A 72 -5.76 -7.89 8.67
C ASP A 72 -4.45 -8.62 8.28
N THR A 73 -3.94 -8.36 7.07
CA THR A 73 -2.67 -8.92 6.59
C THR A 73 -1.48 -8.30 7.31
N GLY A 74 -1.53 -6.97 7.52
CA GLY A 74 -0.44 -6.21 8.09
C GLY A 74 0.67 -5.90 7.10
N THR A 75 1.85 -5.55 7.61
CA THR A 75 3.03 -5.24 6.80
C THR A 75 4.15 -6.23 7.09
N PRO A 76 5.14 -6.34 6.19
CA PRO A 76 6.38 -7.05 6.49
C PRO A 76 7.20 -6.42 7.62
N GLU A 77 8.09 -7.20 8.24
CA GLU A 77 8.96 -6.75 9.35
C GLU A 77 10.05 -5.77 8.88
N ASP A 78 10.38 -5.77 7.59
CA ASP A 78 11.48 -4.99 7.00
C ASP A 78 11.04 -3.64 6.42
N ILE A 79 9.72 -3.36 6.44
CA ILE A 79 9.19 -2.05 6.06
C ILE A 79 9.79 -0.96 6.96
N SER A 80 10.12 0.19 6.39
CA SER A 80 10.61 1.32 7.18
C SER A 80 9.49 1.88 8.08
N ASP A 81 9.86 2.47 9.23
CA ASP A 81 8.90 3.09 10.16
C ASP A 81 8.01 4.15 9.45
N ASP A 82 8.59 4.95 8.56
CA ASP A 82 7.85 5.96 7.79
C ASP A 82 6.86 5.31 6.80
N ALA A 83 7.28 4.26 6.10
CA ALA A 83 6.39 3.51 5.20
C ALA A 83 5.30 2.74 5.96
N ARG A 84 5.61 2.26 7.17
CA ARG A 84 4.61 1.66 8.06
C ARG A 84 3.58 2.69 8.52
N ALA A 85 4.04 3.87 8.93
CA ALA A 85 3.13 4.95 9.28
C ALA A 85 2.28 5.38 8.07
N GLY A 86 2.85 5.40 6.87
CA GLY A 86 2.12 5.68 5.63
C GLY A 86 1.04 4.65 5.32
N PHE A 87 1.36 3.37 5.50
CA PHE A 87 0.38 2.28 5.43
C PHE A 87 -0.78 2.54 6.41
N GLU A 88 -0.48 2.81 7.67
CA GLU A 88 -1.49 3.02 8.70
C GLU A 88 -2.38 4.24 8.41
N THR A 89 -1.78 5.35 7.97
CA THR A 89 -2.49 6.55 7.52
C THR A 89 -3.40 6.24 6.33
N THR A 90 -2.89 5.53 5.31
CA THR A 90 -3.68 5.16 4.12
C THR A 90 -4.88 4.30 4.49
N MET A 91 -4.68 3.30 5.37
CA MET A 91 -5.79 2.44 5.82
C MET A 91 -6.82 3.23 6.64
N SER A 92 -6.38 4.17 7.48
CA SER A 92 -7.29 5.04 8.24
C SER A 92 -8.12 5.93 7.32
N LEU A 93 -7.50 6.54 6.30
CA LEU A 93 -8.21 7.35 5.32
C LEU A 93 -9.29 6.53 4.61
N ILE A 94 -9.00 5.27 4.28
CA ILE A 94 -9.96 4.37 3.62
C ILE A 94 -11.12 3.99 4.54
N ASP A 95 -10.86 3.72 5.81
CA ASP A 95 -11.92 3.40 6.78
C ASP A 95 -12.85 4.61 6.99
N ASP A 96 -12.27 5.81 7.01
CA ASP A 96 -12.99 7.08 7.18
C ASP A 96 -13.77 7.53 5.93
N LEU A 97 -13.56 6.91 4.77
CA LEU A 97 -14.34 7.21 3.57
C LEU A 97 -15.84 6.93 3.79
N ASP A 98 -16.66 7.93 3.51
CA ASP A 98 -18.12 7.79 3.45
C ASP A 98 -18.53 6.76 2.38
N GLU A 99 -19.54 5.94 2.67
CA GLU A 99 -20.08 4.96 1.70
C GLU A 99 -20.63 5.61 0.42
N ASP A 100 -20.99 6.88 0.52
CA ASP A 100 -21.52 7.70 -0.57
C ASP A 100 -20.46 8.67 -1.12
N ALA A 101 -19.18 8.51 -0.77
CA ALA A 101 -18.08 9.31 -1.29
C ALA A 101 -18.04 9.28 -2.83
N LYS A 102 -17.54 10.36 -3.40
CA LYS A 102 -17.38 10.57 -4.84
C LYS A 102 -15.90 10.60 -5.19
N GLN A 103 -15.59 10.41 -6.47
CA GLN A 103 -14.21 10.52 -6.96
C GLN A 103 -13.54 11.83 -6.53
N ALA A 104 -14.28 12.95 -6.53
CA ALA A 104 -13.77 14.25 -6.10
C ALA A 104 -13.49 14.38 -4.59
N ASP A 105 -13.96 13.43 -3.78
CA ASP A 105 -13.63 13.36 -2.35
C ASP A 105 -12.29 12.66 -2.15
N PHE A 106 -11.92 11.70 -3.02
CA PHE A 106 -10.58 11.09 -3.01
C PHE A 106 -9.48 12.09 -3.36
N GLU A 107 -9.74 12.98 -4.32
CA GLU A 107 -8.78 14.02 -4.74
C GLU A 107 -8.43 15.01 -3.60
N LYS A 108 -9.21 15.01 -2.51
CA LYS A 108 -9.03 15.90 -1.37
C LYS A 108 -8.53 15.18 -0.12
N LEU A 109 -8.36 13.85 -0.15
CA LEU A 109 -7.84 13.12 1.01
C LEU A 109 -6.45 13.62 1.41
N ASP A 110 -5.64 13.99 0.41
CA ASP A 110 -4.31 14.55 0.63
C ASP A 110 -4.33 15.98 1.20
N ASP A 111 -5.42 16.74 1.01
CA ASP A 111 -5.52 18.13 1.51
C ASP A 111 -5.61 18.17 3.05
N ASP A 112 -6.12 17.11 3.66
CA ASP A 112 -6.27 16.98 5.11
C ASP A 112 -5.00 16.41 5.79
N LEU A 113 -4.02 15.94 5.01
CA LEU A 113 -2.77 15.41 5.53
C LEU A 113 -1.80 16.53 5.94
N THR A 114 -1.14 16.32 7.08
CA THR A 114 0.04 17.10 7.45
C THR A 114 1.23 16.74 6.57
N LYS A 115 2.25 17.60 6.54
CA LYS A 115 3.49 17.33 5.77
C LYS A 115 4.18 16.02 6.17
N ASP A 116 4.09 15.66 7.45
CA ASP A 116 4.71 14.45 7.96
C ASP A 116 3.91 13.23 7.49
N GLU A 117 2.57 13.29 7.53
CA GLU A 117 1.70 12.24 7.00
C GLU A 117 1.85 12.08 5.48
N THR A 118 1.93 13.17 4.71
CA THR A 118 2.22 13.11 3.27
C THR A 118 3.54 12.40 3.00
N ALA A 119 4.61 12.74 3.74
CA ALA A 119 5.91 12.10 3.56
C ALA A 119 5.89 10.60 3.92
N GLN A 120 5.08 10.22 4.90
CA GLN A 120 4.88 8.82 5.28
C GLN A 120 4.12 8.05 4.20
N VAL A 121 3.04 8.62 3.64
CA VAL A 121 2.30 8.05 2.51
C VAL A 121 3.22 7.91 1.29
N ASP A 122 4.04 8.92 0.97
CA ASP A 122 5.03 8.84 -0.10
C ASP A 122 6.06 7.71 0.13
N ALA A 123 6.49 7.51 1.38
CA ALA A 123 7.41 6.42 1.74
C ALA A 123 6.74 5.04 1.58
N PHE A 124 5.45 4.94 1.89
CA PHE A 124 4.64 3.74 1.67
C PHE A 124 4.46 3.43 0.17
N ASP A 125 4.15 4.43 -0.64
CA ASP A 125 4.02 4.30 -2.09
C ASP A 125 5.35 3.90 -2.75
N THR A 126 6.46 4.45 -2.25
CA THR A 126 7.80 4.05 -2.69
C THR A 126 8.09 2.59 -2.32
N TYR A 127 7.82 2.20 -1.07
CA TYR A 127 8.02 0.82 -0.62
C TYR A 127 7.18 -0.19 -1.42
N THR A 128 5.90 0.09 -1.65
CA THR A 128 5.04 -0.80 -2.42
C THR A 128 5.50 -0.91 -3.88
N THR A 129 5.97 0.18 -4.48
CA THR A 129 6.55 0.18 -5.83
C THR A 129 7.83 -0.67 -5.89
N ASP A 130 8.75 -0.49 -4.95
CA ASP A 130 10.04 -1.19 -4.92
C ASP A 130 9.91 -2.68 -4.56
N THR A 131 9.01 -3.00 -3.62
CA THR A 131 8.84 -4.36 -3.08
C THR A 131 7.87 -5.19 -3.91
N CYS A 132 6.73 -4.63 -4.31
CA CYS A 132 5.70 -5.35 -5.06
C CYS A 132 5.83 -5.18 -6.57
N GLY A 133 6.66 -4.25 -7.02
CA GLY A 133 6.83 -3.89 -8.41
C GLY A 133 5.69 -2.99 -8.92
N SER A 134 5.97 -2.20 -9.95
CA SER A 134 4.91 -1.48 -10.65
C SER A 134 4.11 -2.44 -11.52
N VAL A 135 2.82 -2.17 -11.71
CA VAL A 135 1.95 -2.94 -12.63
C VAL A 135 2.52 -2.90 -14.08
N MET A 136 3.34 -1.89 -14.40
CA MET A 136 4.03 -1.75 -15.69
C MET A 136 5.29 -2.63 -15.80
N ASP A 137 6.00 -2.91 -14.70
CA ASP A 137 7.17 -3.81 -14.70
C ASP A 137 6.76 -5.29 -14.81
N ASN A 138 5.57 -5.63 -14.31
CA ASN A 138 4.97 -6.97 -14.48
C ASN A 138 4.28 -7.18 -15.84
N MET A 139 4.18 -6.14 -16.69
CA MET A 139 3.90 -6.34 -18.10
C MET A 139 5.21 -6.66 -18.82
N GLU A 140 5.51 -7.95 -18.96
CA GLU A 140 6.57 -8.41 -19.86
C GLU A 140 6.44 -7.66 -21.20
N PRO A 141 7.49 -6.92 -21.64
CA PRO A 141 7.44 -6.28 -22.95
C PRO A 141 7.19 -7.39 -23.98
N PRO A 142 6.26 -7.21 -24.94
CA PRO A 142 6.04 -8.22 -25.97
C PRO A 142 7.38 -8.52 -26.62
N GLU A 143 7.77 -9.81 -26.66
CA GLU A 143 8.97 -10.27 -27.33
C GLU A 143 8.88 -9.84 -28.80
N LEU A 144 9.36 -8.64 -29.11
CA LEU A 144 9.61 -8.25 -30.48
C LEU A 144 10.60 -9.29 -30.99
N PRO A 145 10.27 -10.04 -32.06
CA PRO A 145 11.21 -11.02 -32.59
C PRO A 145 12.48 -10.26 -32.87
N SER A 146 13.55 -10.64 -32.13
CA SER A 146 14.89 -10.13 -32.36
C SER A 146 15.17 -10.37 -33.82
N SER A 147 15.00 -9.32 -34.61
CA SER A 147 15.34 -9.33 -36.02
C SER A 147 16.84 -9.20 -36.02
N GLU A 148 17.47 -10.37 -35.93
CA GLU A 148 18.88 -10.63 -36.13
C GLU A 148 19.26 -9.87 -37.40
N THR A 149 19.79 -8.66 -37.23
CA THR A 149 20.42 -7.94 -38.33
C THR A 149 21.69 -8.74 -38.59
N PRO A 150 21.83 -9.44 -39.73
CA PRO A 150 23.10 -10.07 -40.04
C PRO A 150 24.10 -8.93 -40.22
N ALA A 151 25.20 -9.00 -39.46
CA ALA A 151 26.33 -8.13 -39.67
C ALA A 151 26.79 -8.18 -41.15
N PRO A 152 27.22 -7.06 -41.75
CA PRO A 152 27.82 -7.11 -43.07
C PRO A 152 29.19 -7.80 -42.94
N GLU A 153 29.28 -9.07 -43.33
CA GLU A 153 30.59 -9.69 -43.54
C GLU A 153 31.20 -9.17 -44.83
N GLU A 154 32.20 -8.30 -44.68
CA GLU A 154 33.08 -7.87 -45.75
C GLU A 154 34.07 -8.98 -46.15
N SER A 155 34.10 -9.29 -47.46
CA SER A 155 35.26 -9.76 -48.28
C SER A 155 35.80 -11.21 -48.10
N PRO A 156 36.56 -11.83 -49.05
CA PRO A 156 37.22 -11.30 -50.26
C PRO A 156 37.12 -12.16 -51.57
N THR A 157 37.66 -11.57 -52.64
CA THR A 157 38.17 -12.08 -53.94
C THR A 157 38.49 -13.58 -54.10
N GLN A 158 37.89 -14.24 -55.11
CA GLN A 158 38.59 -14.94 -56.21
C GLN A 158 37.65 -15.26 -57.37
#